data_AF-A0A0T6BCG9-F1
#
_entry.id   AF-A0A0T6BCG9-F1
#
_cell.length_a   1.000
_cell.length_b   1.000
_cell.length_c   1.000
_cell.angle_alpha   90.00
_cell.angle_beta   90.00
_cell.angle_gamma   90.00
#
_symmetry.space_group_name_H-M   'P 1'
#
loop_
_entity.id
_entity.type
_entity.pdbx_description
1 polymer ?
#
loop_
_entity_poly.entity_id
_entity_poly.type
_entity_poly.pdbx_seq_one_letter_code
_entity_poly.pdbx_strand_id
1 'polypeptide(L)'
;MDVDEDNKPRMLHPIGNTLDVCMDKLFNYIIMECHNTETSEIEWAKTKRVYQDIISVFDKVILPTYNLHHVQFIMFLLCSLKTSLAEAFLNYLWKKVCTPSTASVIRQAAVAYIASFIARASIVPLSMLKGTLQQMSEWIHSYISAQDGLECVNTDVRIHSVFYSVCQALFYVIAFRQSDLVKTRRNIGFLNTLSLGKIVTCRLNPLRVCHPVVVQNFAAVTRTYQIAYCYSIIEHNARSLMPTIYQTEKGSSETTDNILDSFFPFDPYILNRSGEKITPFYLNYKNFVVETSTTSKHELEDDDFLYEHDTKSSDYDKFSYGTSPGFKMKENG
;
A
#
# COMPACT_ATOMS: atom_id res chain seq x y z
N MET A 1 4.95 -39.24 16.04
CA MET A 1 6.22 -38.96 15.34
C MET A 1 6.52 -37.51 15.60
N ASP A 2 7.30 -37.27 16.65
CA ASP A 2 7.75 -35.97 17.08
C ASP A 2 8.69 -35.41 16.00
N VAL A 3 8.20 -34.46 15.22
CA VAL A 3 9.04 -33.68 14.32
C VAL A 3 9.81 -32.72 15.20
N ASP A 4 11.13 -32.93 15.31
CA ASP A 4 12.08 -32.13 16.10
C ASP A 4 11.70 -30.64 16.14
N GLU A 5 11.15 -30.19 17.27
CA GLU A 5 10.76 -28.80 17.49
C GLU A 5 11.98 -27.86 17.59
N ASP A 6 13.17 -28.44 17.64
CA ASP A 6 14.47 -27.77 17.74
C ASP A 6 15.05 -27.30 16.40
N ASN A 7 14.54 -27.74 15.24
CA ASN A 7 15.12 -27.37 13.94
C ASN A 7 14.33 -26.28 13.18
N LYS A 8 13.29 -25.69 13.78
CA LYS A 8 12.55 -24.57 13.18
C LYS A 8 13.28 -23.25 13.42
N PRO A 9 13.39 -22.36 12.41
CA PRO A 9 14.15 -21.12 12.53
C PRO A 9 13.56 -20.24 13.63
N ARG A 10 14.30 -20.00 14.72
CA ARG A 10 13.85 -19.21 15.88
C ARG A 10 14.11 -17.72 15.68
N MET A 11 13.29 -16.88 16.28
CA MET A 11 13.60 -15.45 16.38
C MET A 11 14.60 -15.22 17.51
N LEU A 12 15.58 -14.34 17.31
CA LEU A 12 16.56 -13.98 18.34
C LEU A 12 15.94 -13.18 19.49
N HIS A 13 14.99 -12.29 19.19
CA HIS A 13 14.32 -11.47 20.20
C HIS A 13 13.25 -12.29 20.95
N PRO A 14 13.27 -12.38 22.31
CA PRO A 14 12.36 -13.24 23.06
C PRO A 14 10.87 -12.98 22.79
N ILE A 15 10.45 -11.71 22.82
CA ILE A 15 9.06 -11.33 22.51
C ILE A 15 8.71 -11.62 21.05
N GLY A 16 9.68 -11.45 20.14
CA GLY A 16 9.50 -11.74 18.73
C GLY A 16 9.30 -13.25 18.51
N ASN A 17 10.05 -14.07 19.25
CA ASN A 17 9.92 -15.53 19.22
C ASN A 17 8.58 -16.00 19.79
N THR A 18 8.14 -15.42 20.92
CA THR A 18 6.81 -15.72 21.47
C THR A 18 5.71 -15.37 20.48
N LEU A 19 5.77 -14.18 19.87
CA LEU A 19 4.82 -13.76 18.85
C LEU A 19 4.85 -14.71 17.64
N ASP A 20 6.02 -15.07 17.16
CA ASP A 20 6.19 -15.99 16.02
C ASP A 20 5.56 -17.36 16.29
N VAL A 21 5.78 -17.92 17.48
CA VAL A 21 5.14 -19.18 17.90
C VAL A 21 3.62 -19.05 17.98
N CYS A 22 3.10 -17.94 18.52
CA CYS A 22 1.66 -17.69 18.58
C CYS A 22 1.05 -17.57 17.18
N MET A 23 1.69 -16.79 16.29
CA MET A 23 1.25 -16.62 14.90
C MET A 23 1.32 -17.95 14.13
N ASP A 24 2.38 -18.74 14.31
CA ASP A 24 2.53 -20.06 13.69
C ASP A 24 1.40 -20.99 14.11
N LYS A 25 1.10 -21.09 15.41
CA LYS A 25 -0.01 -21.90 15.93
C LYS A 25 -1.37 -21.45 15.37
N LEU A 26 -1.62 -20.15 15.31
CA LEU A 26 -2.87 -19.60 14.80
C LEU A 26 -3.02 -19.85 13.29
N PHE A 27 -1.95 -19.66 12.52
CA PHE A 27 -1.96 -19.97 11.09
C PHE A 27 -2.18 -21.46 10.82
N ASN A 28 -1.52 -22.34 11.59
CA ASN A 28 -1.77 -23.79 11.50
C ASN A 28 -3.23 -24.12 11.80
N TYR A 29 -3.82 -23.54 12.85
CA TYR A 29 -5.23 -23.73 13.17
C TYR A 29 -6.14 -23.30 12.01
N ILE A 30 -5.93 -22.10 11.45
CA ILE A 30 -6.74 -21.60 10.32
C ILE A 30 -6.63 -22.54 9.12
N ILE A 31 -5.41 -22.96 8.76
CA ILE A 31 -5.18 -23.86 7.62
C ILE A 31 -5.84 -25.22 7.87
N MET A 32 -5.75 -25.77 9.08
CA MET A 32 -6.37 -27.05 9.43
C MET A 32 -7.90 -26.98 9.46
N GLU A 33 -8.48 -25.90 10.00
CA GLU A 33 -9.94 -25.75 10.09
C GLU A 33 -10.57 -25.48 8.72
N CYS A 34 -9.82 -24.81 7.83
CA CYS A 34 -10.30 -24.46 6.49
C CYS A 34 -10.08 -25.56 5.44
N HIS A 35 -9.25 -26.57 5.70
CA HIS A 35 -9.00 -27.68 4.77
C HIS A 35 -9.56 -29.00 5.30
N ASN A 36 -10.05 -29.84 4.39
CA ASN A 36 -10.42 -31.20 4.71
C ASN A 36 -9.16 -32.07 4.88
N THR A 37 -9.07 -32.79 6.00
CA THR A 37 -7.94 -33.65 6.35
C THR A 37 -7.68 -34.78 5.34
N GLU A 38 -8.72 -35.23 4.63
CA GLU A 38 -8.64 -36.36 3.69
C GLU A 38 -8.33 -35.90 2.25
N THR A 39 -8.98 -34.83 1.79
CA THR A 39 -8.86 -34.37 0.40
C THR A 39 -7.90 -33.20 0.21
N SER A 40 -7.45 -32.56 1.29
CA SER A 40 -6.71 -31.28 1.27
C SER A 40 -7.44 -30.14 0.54
N GLU A 41 -8.72 -30.31 0.24
CA GLU A 41 -9.55 -29.28 -0.39
C GLU A 41 -10.11 -28.32 0.66
N ILE A 42 -10.42 -27.09 0.24
CA ILE A 42 -10.99 -26.07 1.13
C ILE A 42 -12.43 -26.44 1.51
N GLU A 43 -12.66 -26.64 2.80
CA GLU A 43 -14.00 -26.81 3.37
C GLU A 43 -14.69 -25.45 3.51
N TRP A 44 -15.48 -25.11 2.49
CA TRP A 44 -16.04 -23.77 2.33
C TRP A 44 -16.97 -23.32 3.47
N ALA A 45 -17.74 -24.24 4.04
CA ALA A 45 -18.68 -23.92 5.13
C ALA A 45 -17.94 -23.48 6.41
N LYS A 46 -16.86 -24.20 6.78
CA LYS A 46 -16.01 -23.84 7.92
C LYS A 46 -15.22 -22.57 7.64
N THR A 47 -14.61 -22.47 6.47
CA THR A 47 -13.86 -21.28 6.04
C THR A 47 -14.69 -19.99 6.14
N LYS A 48 -15.97 -20.04 5.75
CA LYS A 48 -16.90 -18.91 5.90
C LYS A 48 -17.11 -18.50 7.35
N ARG A 49 -17.25 -19.46 8.27
CA ARG A 49 -17.43 -19.18 9.71
C ARG A 49 -16.18 -18.53 10.29
N VAL A 50 -15.01 -19.11 10.02
CA VAL A 50 -13.72 -18.54 10.43
C VAL A 50 -13.56 -17.12 9.85
N TYR A 51 -13.92 -16.90 8.60
CA TYR A 51 -13.91 -15.56 8.00
C TYR A 51 -14.82 -14.56 8.71
N GLN A 52 -16.04 -14.96 9.06
CA GLN A 52 -16.98 -14.09 9.78
C GLN A 52 -16.48 -13.71 11.17
N ASP A 53 -15.85 -14.65 11.88
CA ASP A 53 -15.28 -14.40 13.20
C ASP A 53 -14.05 -13.48 13.09
N ILE A 54 -13.12 -13.79 12.18
CA ILE A 54 -11.90 -13.00 11.98
C ILE A 54 -12.19 -11.60 11.45
N ILE A 55 -13.14 -11.40 10.52
CA ILE A 55 -13.48 -10.05 10.04
C ILE A 55 -14.13 -9.20 11.13
N SER A 56 -14.90 -9.82 12.05
CA SER A 56 -15.48 -9.15 13.22
C SER A 56 -14.40 -8.69 14.19
N VAL A 57 -13.40 -9.54 14.47
CA VAL A 57 -12.23 -9.17 15.29
C VAL A 57 -11.38 -8.12 14.58
N PHE A 58 -11.19 -8.27 13.27
CA PHE A 58 -10.45 -7.31 12.47
C PHE A 58 -11.06 -5.92 12.59
N ASP A 59 -12.38 -5.80 12.44
CA ASP A 59 -13.07 -4.52 12.51
C ASP A 59 -13.00 -3.87 13.90
N LYS A 60 -13.19 -4.68 14.94
CA LYS A 60 -13.28 -4.17 16.32
C LYS A 60 -11.92 -3.90 16.96
N VAL A 61 -10.88 -4.60 16.52
CA VAL A 61 -9.56 -4.61 17.19
C VAL A 61 -8.45 -4.23 16.23
N ILE A 62 -8.27 -4.94 15.12
CA ILE A 62 -7.08 -4.77 14.25
C ILE A 62 -7.13 -3.43 13.50
N LEU A 63 -8.27 -3.09 12.90
CA LEU A 63 -8.47 -1.87 12.13
C LEU A 63 -8.29 -0.58 12.96
N PRO A 64 -8.87 -0.46 14.18
CA PRO A 64 -8.66 0.73 15.00
C PRO A 64 -7.31 0.77 15.73
N THR A 65 -6.56 -0.34 15.78
CA THR A 65 -5.27 -0.36 16.45
C THR A 65 -4.17 0.19 15.53
N TYR A 66 -3.53 1.25 16.01
CA TYR A 66 -2.46 1.93 15.29
C TYR A 66 -1.17 1.09 15.23
N ASN A 67 -0.48 1.13 14.08
CA ASN A 67 0.87 0.62 13.89
C ASN A 67 1.09 -0.89 14.23
N LEU A 68 0.11 -1.73 13.87
CA LEU A 68 0.27 -3.20 13.93
C LEU A 68 1.18 -3.69 12.79
N HIS A 69 2.00 -4.70 13.08
CA HIS A 69 3.01 -5.21 12.14
C HIS A 69 2.83 -6.69 11.71
N HIS A 70 2.16 -7.50 12.53
CA HIS A 70 2.12 -8.96 12.32
C HIS A 70 0.71 -9.53 12.42
N VAL A 71 -0.10 -9.09 13.38
CA VAL A 71 -1.42 -9.66 13.68
C VAL A 71 -2.38 -9.57 12.49
N GLN A 72 -2.32 -8.49 11.72
CA GLN A 72 -3.11 -8.32 10.49
C GLN A 72 -2.90 -9.42 9.45
N PHE A 73 -1.75 -10.12 9.47
CA PHE A 73 -1.48 -11.23 8.55
C PHE A 73 -2.37 -12.45 8.78
N ILE A 74 -3.10 -12.51 9.90
CA ILE A 74 -4.19 -13.46 10.10
C ILE A 74 -5.26 -13.29 9.01
N MET A 75 -5.68 -12.04 8.77
CA MET A 75 -6.64 -11.72 7.71
C MET A 75 -6.02 -11.96 6.33
N PHE A 76 -4.74 -11.60 6.16
CA PHE A 76 -4.02 -11.81 4.89
C PHE A 76 -4.00 -13.29 4.49
N LEU A 77 -3.61 -14.18 5.41
CA LEU A 77 -3.57 -15.63 5.18
C LEU A 77 -4.97 -16.17 4.85
N LEU A 78 -5.99 -15.73 5.57
CA LEU A 78 -7.34 -16.20 5.32
C LEU A 78 -7.83 -15.77 3.92
N CYS A 79 -7.54 -14.53 3.51
CA CYS A 79 -7.83 -14.05 2.17
C CYS A 79 -7.00 -14.76 1.08
N SER A 80 -5.81 -15.28 1.40
CA SER A 80 -4.97 -15.99 0.42
C SER A 80 -5.48 -17.40 0.09
N LEU A 81 -6.36 -17.99 0.92
CA LEU A 81 -6.96 -19.29 0.65
C LEU A 81 -7.89 -19.27 -0.59
N LYS A 82 -8.61 -18.17 -0.82
CA LYS A 82 -9.55 -18.07 -1.94
C LYS A 82 -9.79 -16.63 -2.37
N THR A 83 -9.72 -16.36 -3.67
CA THR A 83 -9.92 -15.02 -4.26
C THR A 83 -11.24 -14.36 -3.85
N SER A 84 -12.31 -15.14 -3.65
CA SER A 84 -13.60 -14.59 -3.18
C SER A 84 -13.54 -14.00 -1.76
N LEU A 85 -12.64 -14.50 -0.90
CA LEU A 85 -12.43 -13.95 0.45
C LEU A 85 -11.64 -12.64 0.37
N ALA A 86 -10.64 -12.57 -0.50
CA ALA A 86 -9.92 -11.33 -0.81
C ALA A 86 -10.88 -10.25 -1.34
N GLU A 87 -11.75 -10.60 -2.28
CA GLU A 87 -12.77 -9.70 -2.82
C GLU A 87 -13.74 -9.20 -1.74
N ALA A 88 -14.25 -10.12 -0.91
CA ALA A 88 -15.15 -9.78 0.19
C ALA A 88 -14.48 -8.83 1.20
N PHE A 89 -13.19 -9.03 1.50
CA PHE A 89 -12.44 -8.17 2.41
C PHE A 89 -12.23 -6.77 1.84
N LEU A 90 -11.84 -6.67 0.56
CA LEU A 90 -11.68 -5.39 -0.13
C LEU A 90 -12.99 -4.60 -0.19
N ASN A 91 -14.10 -5.27 -0.53
CA ASN A 91 -15.43 -4.65 -0.54
C ASN A 91 -15.86 -4.18 0.86
N TYR A 92 -15.55 -4.97 1.90
CA TYR A 92 -15.83 -4.61 3.29
C TYR A 92 -15.09 -3.33 3.71
N LEU A 93 -13.78 -3.24 3.42
CA LEU A 93 -12.98 -2.05 3.71
C LEU A 93 -13.44 -0.85 2.87
N TRP A 94 -13.70 -1.04 1.58
CA TRP A 94 -14.13 0.04 0.69
C TRP A 94 -15.46 0.65 1.13
N LYS A 95 -16.40 -0.18 1.60
CA LYS A 95 -17.64 0.31 2.21
C LYS A 95 -17.37 1.27 3.38
N LYS A 96 -16.39 0.98 4.23
CA LYS A 96 -15.99 1.89 5.32
C LYS A 96 -15.39 3.19 4.79
N VAL A 97 -14.51 3.12 3.79
CA VAL A 97 -13.93 4.30 3.14
C VAL A 97 -15.02 5.24 2.60
N CYS A 98 -16.06 4.69 1.99
CA CYS A 98 -17.15 5.48 1.42
C CYS A 98 -18.19 5.98 2.44
N THR A 99 -18.23 5.42 3.65
CA THR A 99 -19.25 5.74 4.67
C THR A 99 -18.89 7.00 5.46
N PRO A 100 -19.60 8.14 5.31
CA PRO A 100 -19.21 9.39 5.96
C PRO A 100 -19.35 9.39 7.48
N SER A 101 -20.22 8.53 8.04
CA SER A 101 -20.39 8.37 9.49
C SER A 101 -19.22 7.63 10.16
N THR A 102 -18.34 7.00 9.38
CA THR A 102 -17.13 6.37 9.91
C THR A 102 -16.08 7.46 10.16
N ALA A 103 -15.44 7.43 11.33
CA ALA A 103 -14.39 8.37 11.70
C ALA A 103 -13.28 8.43 10.63
N SER A 104 -12.78 9.63 10.33
CA SER A 104 -11.78 9.85 9.28
C SER A 104 -10.53 8.98 9.46
N VAL A 105 -10.05 8.82 10.69
CA VAL A 105 -8.89 7.96 11.02
C VAL A 105 -9.12 6.50 10.61
N ILE A 106 -10.31 5.95 10.87
CA ILE A 106 -10.66 4.58 10.49
C ILE A 106 -10.79 4.44 8.97
N ARG A 107 -11.33 5.46 8.29
CA ARG A 107 -11.39 5.50 6.82
C ARG A 107 -9.99 5.50 6.21
N GLN A 108 -9.07 6.30 6.76
CA GLN A 108 -7.66 6.33 6.32
C GLN A 108 -6.97 4.97 6.56
N ALA A 109 -7.16 4.37 7.74
CA ALA A 109 -6.64 3.03 8.04
C ALA A 109 -7.18 1.99 7.04
N ALA A 110 -8.49 2.02 6.73
CA ALA A 110 -9.09 1.12 5.76
C ALA A 110 -8.46 1.28 4.36
N VAL A 111 -8.20 2.52 3.92
CA VAL A 111 -7.49 2.80 2.67
C VAL A 111 -6.08 2.20 2.67
N ALA A 112 -5.33 2.36 3.78
CA ALA A 112 -3.99 1.80 3.92
C ALA A 112 -4.00 0.26 3.84
N TYR A 113 -4.95 -0.41 4.50
CA TYR A 113 -5.15 -1.86 4.40
C TYR A 113 -5.46 -2.30 2.97
N ILE A 114 -6.35 -1.59 2.25
CA ILE A 114 -6.67 -1.90 0.84
C ILE A 114 -5.40 -1.79 -0.02
N ALA A 115 -4.70 -0.66 0.05
CA ALA A 115 -3.54 -0.38 -0.78
C ALA A 115 -2.42 -1.41 -0.56
N SER A 116 -2.13 -1.68 0.72
CA SER A 116 -1.08 -2.62 1.10
C SER A 116 -1.46 -4.06 0.72
N PHE A 117 -2.71 -4.48 0.90
CA PHE A 117 -3.16 -5.82 0.54
C PHE A 117 -3.06 -6.05 -0.97
N ILE A 118 -3.57 -5.13 -1.79
CA ILE A 118 -3.58 -5.27 -3.25
C ILE A 118 -2.17 -5.23 -3.85
N ALA A 119 -1.27 -4.44 -3.25
CA ALA A 119 0.13 -4.43 -3.68
C ALA A 119 0.85 -5.73 -3.35
N ARG A 120 0.61 -6.31 -2.16
CA ARG A 120 1.42 -7.40 -1.60
C ARG A 120 0.84 -8.80 -1.82
N ALA A 121 -0.46 -8.94 -2.06
CA ALA A 121 -1.08 -10.26 -2.17
C ALA A 121 -0.98 -10.82 -3.60
N SER A 122 -0.32 -11.97 -3.77
CA SER A 122 -0.18 -12.63 -5.08
C SER A 122 -1.50 -13.25 -5.59
N ILE A 123 -2.44 -13.54 -4.67
CA ILE A 123 -3.77 -14.08 -4.98
C ILE A 123 -4.66 -13.09 -5.75
N VAL A 124 -4.32 -11.80 -5.75
CA VAL A 124 -5.13 -10.74 -6.35
C VAL A 124 -4.98 -10.77 -7.88
N PRO A 125 -6.01 -11.16 -8.64
CA PRO A 125 -5.95 -11.18 -10.09
C PRO A 125 -5.93 -9.76 -10.67
N LEU A 126 -5.43 -9.62 -11.89
CA LEU A 126 -5.35 -8.32 -12.57
C LEU A 126 -6.72 -7.64 -12.72
N SER A 127 -7.81 -8.41 -12.88
CA SER A 127 -9.17 -7.86 -12.93
C SER A 127 -9.57 -7.16 -11.63
N MET A 128 -9.28 -7.78 -10.48
CA MET A 128 -9.54 -7.22 -9.15
C MET A 128 -8.66 -5.98 -8.90
N LEU A 129 -7.37 -6.06 -9.22
CA LEU A 129 -6.45 -4.92 -9.14
C LEU A 129 -6.98 -3.70 -9.94
N LYS A 130 -7.35 -3.91 -11.20
CA LYS A 130 -7.92 -2.86 -12.05
C LYS A 130 -9.26 -2.35 -11.52
N GLY A 131 -10.13 -3.25 -11.07
CA GLY A 131 -11.42 -2.89 -10.48
C GLY A 131 -11.27 -1.97 -9.27
N THR A 132 -10.34 -2.28 -8.36
CA THR A 132 -10.10 -1.42 -7.20
C THR A 132 -9.47 -0.08 -7.56
N LEU A 133 -8.51 -0.04 -8.51
CA LEU A 133 -7.95 1.23 -9.01
C LEU A 133 -9.04 2.11 -9.65
N GLN A 134 -9.95 1.51 -10.41
CA GLN A 134 -11.09 2.20 -11.01
C GLN A 134 -12.01 2.79 -9.93
N GLN A 135 -12.39 1.99 -8.92
CA GLN A 135 -13.20 2.46 -7.79
C GLN A 135 -12.56 3.63 -7.03
N MET A 136 -11.25 3.54 -6.75
CA MET A 136 -10.50 4.63 -6.12
C MET A 136 -10.52 5.89 -6.98
N SER A 137 -10.24 5.75 -8.28
CA SER A 137 -10.23 6.88 -9.22
C SER A 137 -11.59 7.55 -9.35
N GLU A 138 -12.68 6.78 -9.46
CA GLU A 138 -14.04 7.31 -9.56
C GLU A 138 -14.44 8.09 -8.31
N TRP A 139 -14.08 7.56 -7.14
CA TRP A 139 -14.31 8.23 -5.87
C TRP A 139 -13.51 9.54 -5.77
N ILE A 140 -12.23 9.53 -6.19
CA ILE A 140 -11.38 10.74 -6.24
C ILE A 140 -12.01 11.80 -7.17
N HIS A 141 -12.41 11.43 -8.38
CA HIS A 141 -13.01 12.38 -9.34
C HIS A 141 -14.33 12.95 -8.83
N SER A 142 -15.15 12.11 -8.18
CA SER A 142 -16.39 12.55 -7.55
C SER A 142 -16.12 13.55 -6.42
N TYR A 143 -15.06 13.31 -5.63
CA TYR A 143 -14.63 14.24 -4.58
C TYR A 143 -14.15 15.58 -5.16
N ILE A 144 -13.30 15.55 -6.19
CA ILE A 144 -12.80 16.76 -6.89
C ILE A 144 -13.98 17.58 -7.42
N SER A 145 -14.92 16.92 -8.12
CA SER A 145 -16.09 17.58 -8.72
C SER A 145 -16.97 18.25 -7.65
N ALA A 146 -17.10 17.64 -6.47
CA ALA A 146 -17.84 18.23 -5.36
C ALA A 146 -17.13 19.45 -4.75
N GLN A 147 -15.80 19.52 -4.81
CA GLN A 147 -15.02 20.66 -4.32
C GLN A 147 -14.93 21.80 -5.35
N ASP A 148 -14.87 21.50 -6.64
CA ASP A 148 -14.78 22.51 -7.71
C ASP A 148 -16.04 23.40 -7.80
N GLY A 149 -17.17 22.94 -7.28
CA GLY A 149 -18.41 23.73 -7.18
C GLY A 149 -18.40 24.79 -6.07
N LEU A 150 -17.36 24.86 -5.25
CA LEU A 150 -17.22 25.84 -4.16
C LEU A 150 -16.37 27.04 -4.63
N GLU A 151 -16.79 28.26 -4.24
CA GLU A 151 -16.05 29.50 -4.56
C GLU A 151 -14.64 29.52 -3.96
N CYS A 152 -14.46 28.90 -2.79
CA CYS A 152 -13.16 28.71 -2.15
C CYS A 152 -12.99 27.27 -1.70
N VAL A 153 -11.80 26.71 -1.93
CA VAL A 153 -11.42 25.40 -1.42
C VAL A 153 -10.95 25.58 0.02
N ASN A 154 -11.45 24.74 0.94
CA ASN A 154 -10.98 24.78 2.31
C ASN A 154 -9.48 24.44 2.34
N THR A 155 -8.67 25.34 2.86
CA THR A 155 -7.21 25.18 2.87
C THR A 155 -6.74 24.22 3.96
N ASP A 156 -7.62 23.81 4.88
CA ASP A 156 -7.29 22.83 5.91
C ASP A 156 -7.18 21.41 5.33
N VAL A 157 -5.94 20.98 5.16
CA VAL A 157 -5.55 19.65 4.67
C VAL A 157 -6.19 18.51 5.49
N ARG A 158 -6.48 18.73 6.78
CA ARG A 158 -7.07 17.71 7.68
C ARG A 158 -8.49 17.30 7.25
N ILE A 159 -9.26 18.25 6.70
CA ILE A 159 -10.62 18.00 6.21
C ILE A 159 -10.59 17.07 5.00
N HIS A 160 -9.53 17.16 4.20
CA HIS A 160 -9.30 16.37 3.00
C HIS A 160 -8.40 15.13 3.25
N SER A 161 -8.15 14.78 4.52
CA SER A 161 -7.25 13.66 4.91
C SER A 161 -7.58 12.32 4.25
N VAL A 162 -8.88 11.95 4.20
CA VAL A 162 -9.32 10.73 3.50
C VAL A 162 -9.08 10.84 2.00
N PHE A 163 -9.30 12.01 1.40
CA PHE A 163 -9.03 12.24 -0.02
C PHE A 163 -7.56 12.01 -0.36
N TYR A 164 -6.66 12.60 0.42
CA TYR A 164 -5.23 12.41 0.22
C TYR A 164 -4.79 10.97 0.48
N SER A 165 -5.41 10.27 1.45
CA SER A 165 -5.15 8.85 1.67
C SER A 165 -5.53 7.99 0.46
N VAL A 166 -6.69 8.24 -0.17
CA VAL A 166 -7.09 7.50 -1.39
C VAL A 166 -6.18 7.83 -2.57
N CYS A 167 -5.74 9.09 -2.72
CA CYS A 167 -4.73 9.46 -3.72
C CYS A 167 -3.40 8.74 -3.48
N GLN A 168 -2.89 8.74 -2.24
CA GLN A 168 -1.67 8.04 -1.87
C GLN A 168 -1.77 6.53 -2.15
N ALA A 169 -2.90 5.91 -1.82
CA ALA A 169 -3.16 4.51 -2.13
C ALA A 169 -3.13 4.23 -3.64
N LEU A 170 -3.79 5.08 -4.45
CA LEU A 170 -3.79 4.98 -5.90
C LEU A 170 -2.36 5.06 -6.47
N PHE A 171 -1.58 6.06 -6.03
CA PHE A 171 -0.20 6.25 -6.48
C PHE A 171 0.70 5.08 -6.06
N TYR A 172 0.58 4.64 -4.80
CA TYR A 172 1.32 3.51 -4.25
C TYR A 172 1.05 2.22 -5.02
N VAL A 173 -0.22 1.87 -5.25
CA VAL A 173 -0.58 0.62 -5.95
C VAL A 173 -0.10 0.65 -7.41
N ILE A 174 -0.23 1.79 -8.10
CA ILE A 174 0.28 1.94 -9.47
C ILE A 174 1.80 1.77 -9.51
N ALA A 175 2.53 2.45 -8.62
CA ALA A 175 3.99 2.37 -8.55
C ALA A 175 4.47 0.96 -8.18
N PHE A 176 3.78 0.26 -7.27
CA PHE A 176 4.15 -1.07 -6.81
C PHE A 176 3.85 -2.15 -7.86
N ARG A 177 2.65 -2.12 -8.45
CA ARG A 177 2.15 -3.13 -9.41
C ARG A 177 2.37 -2.72 -10.87
N GLN A 178 3.26 -1.75 -11.13
CA GLN A 178 3.51 -1.23 -12.48
C GLN A 178 3.83 -2.34 -13.50
N SER A 179 4.65 -3.33 -13.13
CA SER A 179 4.98 -4.46 -14.00
C SER A 179 3.75 -5.24 -14.49
N ASP A 180 2.66 -5.30 -13.74
CA ASP A 180 1.40 -5.93 -14.19
C ASP A 180 0.53 -4.96 -15.00
N LEU A 181 0.54 -3.69 -14.62
CA LEU A 181 -0.30 -2.63 -15.19
C LEU A 181 0.22 -2.08 -16.53
N VAL A 182 1.49 -2.33 -16.88
CA VAL A 182 2.11 -1.77 -18.10
C VAL A 182 2.54 -2.84 -19.11
N LYS A 183 2.40 -4.13 -18.75
CA LYS A 183 2.75 -5.30 -19.58
C LYS A 183 2.14 -5.29 -20.99
N THR A 184 0.93 -4.75 -21.15
CA THR A 184 0.23 -4.76 -22.43
C THR A 184 -0.32 -3.37 -22.75
N ARG A 185 -0.44 -3.05 -24.05
CA ARG A 185 -1.07 -1.79 -24.51
C ARG A 185 -2.49 -1.62 -23.98
N ARG A 186 -3.25 -2.71 -23.79
CA ARG A 186 -4.59 -2.67 -23.18
C ARG A 186 -4.53 -2.24 -21.70
N ASN A 187 -3.51 -2.64 -20.96
CA ASN A 187 -3.35 -2.24 -19.56
C ASN A 187 -2.95 -0.76 -19.46
N ILE A 188 -2.08 -0.27 -20.36
CA ILE A 188 -1.77 1.17 -20.47
C ILE A 188 -3.03 1.96 -20.88
N GLY A 189 -3.82 1.44 -21.82
CA GLY A 189 -5.12 2.02 -22.18
C GLY A 189 -6.05 2.15 -20.97
N PHE A 190 -6.11 1.13 -20.12
CA PHE A 190 -6.83 1.18 -18.84
C PHE A 190 -6.27 2.26 -17.89
N LEU A 191 -4.95 2.43 -17.76
CA LEU A 191 -4.41 3.50 -16.91
C LEU A 191 -4.81 4.90 -17.40
N ASN A 192 -4.96 5.08 -18.72
CA ASN A 192 -5.48 6.33 -19.28
C ASN A 192 -6.97 6.56 -18.92
N THR A 193 -7.80 5.51 -18.79
CA THR A 193 -9.21 5.68 -18.40
C THR A 193 -9.37 6.21 -16.97
N LEU A 194 -8.37 6.00 -16.10
CA LEU A 194 -8.34 6.57 -14.75
C LEU A 194 -8.19 8.11 -14.75
N SER A 195 -7.83 8.73 -15.88
CA SER A 195 -7.67 10.19 -16.00
C SER A 195 -6.74 10.78 -14.93
N LEU A 196 -5.61 10.11 -14.66
CA LEU A 196 -4.64 10.47 -13.61
C LEU A 196 -4.14 11.91 -13.73
N GLY A 197 -4.04 12.45 -14.95
CA GLY A 197 -3.70 13.84 -15.21
C GLY A 197 -4.58 14.83 -14.43
N LYS A 198 -5.90 14.63 -14.42
CA LYS A 198 -6.84 15.49 -13.68
C LYS A 198 -6.65 15.40 -12.16
N ILE A 199 -6.29 14.21 -11.66
CA ILE A 199 -6.06 13.99 -10.23
C ILE A 199 -4.81 14.76 -9.77
N VAL A 200 -3.71 14.67 -10.52
CA VAL A 200 -2.45 15.31 -10.14
C VAL A 200 -2.46 16.83 -10.31
N THR A 201 -3.26 17.38 -11.23
CA THR A 201 -3.39 18.82 -11.46
C THR A 201 -4.55 19.46 -10.70
N CYS A 202 -5.29 18.72 -9.87
CA CYS A 202 -6.44 19.28 -9.17
C CYS A 202 -6.01 20.35 -8.13
N ARG A 203 -6.93 21.25 -7.76
CA ARG A 203 -6.67 22.36 -6.83
C ARG A 203 -6.18 21.90 -5.46
N LEU A 204 -6.55 20.70 -5.03
CA LEU A 204 -6.12 20.10 -3.75
C LEU A 204 -4.65 19.63 -3.78
N ASN A 205 -4.01 19.54 -4.95
CA ASN A 205 -2.59 19.24 -5.12
C ASN A 205 -2.10 18.03 -4.27
N PRO A 206 -2.60 16.81 -4.55
CA PRO A 206 -2.24 15.62 -3.78
C PRO A 206 -0.75 15.29 -3.84
N LEU A 207 -0.04 15.70 -4.90
CA LEU A 207 1.41 15.52 -5.05
C LEU A 207 2.24 16.28 -3.99
N ARG A 208 1.65 17.28 -3.32
CA ARG A 208 2.28 18.01 -2.21
C ARG A 208 2.14 17.27 -0.87
N VAL A 209 1.04 16.56 -0.67
CA VAL A 209 0.65 15.97 0.63
C VAL A 209 1.00 14.49 0.75
N CYS A 210 0.96 13.76 -0.37
CA CYS A 210 1.32 12.34 -0.40
C CYS A 210 2.82 12.14 -0.12
N HIS A 211 3.16 11.00 0.47
CA HIS A 211 4.53 10.68 0.85
C HIS A 211 5.51 10.82 -0.34
N PRO A 212 6.63 11.55 -0.20
CA PRO A 212 7.52 11.88 -1.32
C PRO A 212 8.01 10.65 -2.11
N VAL A 213 8.36 9.56 -1.43
CA VAL A 213 8.83 8.33 -2.09
C VAL A 213 7.73 7.70 -2.95
N VAL A 214 6.47 7.75 -2.51
CA VAL A 214 5.35 7.25 -3.30
C VAL A 214 5.14 8.13 -4.53
N VAL A 215 5.19 9.45 -4.34
CA VAL A 215 5.04 10.44 -5.42
C VAL A 215 6.13 10.30 -6.49
N GLN A 216 7.40 10.16 -6.09
CA GLN A 216 8.52 10.03 -7.02
C GLN A 216 8.43 8.75 -7.85
N ASN A 217 8.15 7.60 -7.21
CA ASN A 217 8.01 6.34 -7.93
C ASN A 217 6.79 6.33 -8.86
N PHE A 218 5.68 6.93 -8.43
CA PHE A 218 4.51 7.12 -9.27
C PHE A 218 4.83 8.01 -10.48
N ALA A 219 5.49 9.15 -10.27
CA ALA A 219 5.89 10.08 -11.33
C ALA A 219 6.84 9.43 -12.35
N ALA A 220 7.77 8.60 -11.89
CA ALA A 220 8.67 7.85 -12.76
C ALA A 220 7.89 6.90 -13.68
N VAL A 221 6.96 6.12 -13.12
CA VAL A 221 6.11 5.20 -13.89
C VAL A 221 5.23 5.97 -14.89
N THR A 222 4.52 7.01 -14.45
CA THR A 222 3.59 7.72 -15.34
C THR A 222 4.30 8.51 -16.44
N ARG A 223 5.52 9.01 -16.19
CA ARG A 223 6.36 9.64 -17.22
C ARG A 223 6.81 8.63 -18.28
N THR A 224 7.35 7.48 -17.86
CA THR A 224 7.88 6.47 -18.77
C THR A 224 6.82 5.97 -19.75
N TYR A 225 5.57 5.81 -19.30
CA TYR A 225 4.46 5.34 -20.13
C TYR A 225 3.57 6.48 -20.66
N GLN A 226 3.99 7.75 -20.51
CA GLN A 226 3.27 8.94 -21.00
C GLN A 226 1.81 9.05 -20.53
N ILE A 227 1.53 8.64 -19.29
CA ILE A 227 0.17 8.64 -18.72
C ILE A 227 -0.14 9.97 -18.03
N ALA A 228 0.83 10.51 -17.29
CA ALA A 228 0.70 11.78 -16.57
C ALA A 228 2.07 12.42 -16.31
N TYR A 229 2.11 13.75 -16.41
CA TYR A 229 3.33 14.55 -16.24
C TYR A 229 3.34 15.22 -14.87
N CYS A 230 4.04 14.62 -13.90
CA CYS A 230 4.02 15.04 -12.50
C CYS A 230 5.20 15.96 -12.13
N TYR A 231 6.35 15.86 -12.82
CA TYR A 231 7.61 16.49 -12.41
C TYR A 231 7.55 18.01 -12.30
N SER A 232 6.92 18.71 -13.26
CA SER A 232 6.78 20.16 -13.20
C SER A 232 5.99 20.62 -11.97
N ILE A 233 4.98 19.84 -11.56
CA ILE A 233 4.16 20.11 -10.37
C ILE A 233 4.98 19.85 -9.10
N ILE A 234 5.72 18.73 -9.06
CA ILE A 234 6.59 18.37 -7.94
C ILE A 234 7.65 19.45 -7.72
N GLU A 235 8.28 19.93 -8.80
CA GLU A 235 9.30 20.96 -8.74
C GLU A 235 8.72 22.32 -8.27
N HIS A 236 7.52 22.67 -8.75
CA HIS A 236 6.80 23.85 -8.26
C HIS A 236 6.46 23.75 -6.76
N ASN A 237 6.04 22.57 -6.30
CA ASN A 237 5.75 22.31 -4.89
C ASN A 237 7.00 22.46 -4.03
N ALA A 238 8.15 21.94 -4.48
CA ALA A 238 9.42 22.05 -3.77
C ALA A 238 9.89 23.52 -3.67
N ARG A 239 9.70 24.32 -4.72
CA ARG A 239 10.03 25.76 -4.69
C ARG A 239 9.12 26.58 -3.79
N SER A 240 7.91 26.09 -3.52
CA SER A 240 6.88 26.79 -2.74
C SER A 240 6.83 26.36 -1.27
N LEU A 241 7.97 25.91 -0.71
CA LEU A 241 8.15 25.47 0.69
C LEU A 241 7.87 26.61 1.69
N MET A 242 6.58 26.89 1.91
CA MET A 242 6.09 27.60 3.09
C MET A 242 5.71 26.52 4.12
N PRO A 243 6.31 26.53 5.34
CA PRO A 243 5.92 25.61 6.40
C PRO A 243 4.42 25.70 6.62
N THR A 244 3.71 24.58 6.52
CA THR A 244 2.27 24.59 6.81
C THR A 244 2.12 24.64 8.32
N ILE A 245 1.90 25.84 8.87
CA ILE A 245 1.67 26.04 10.30
C ILE A 245 0.21 25.66 10.59
N TYR A 246 -0.02 24.58 11.32
CA TYR A 246 -1.35 24.20 11.79
C TYR A 246 -1.57 24.73 13.21
N GLN A 247 -2.71 25.37 13.45
CA GLN A 247 -3.18 25.62 14.82
C GLN A 247 -3.97 24.39 15.28
N THR A 248 -3.49 23.74 16.33
CA THR A 248 -4.23 22.68 17.04
C THR A 248 -5.40 23.30 17.80
N GLU A 249 -6.43 22.51 18.15
CA GLU A 249 -7.58 22.97 18.98
C GLU A 249 -7.17 23.56 20.36
N LYS A 250 -5.91 23.34 20.77
CA LYS A 250 -5.29 23.88 21.99
C LYS A 250 -4.43 25.14 21.77
N GLY A 251 -4.41 25.71 20.56
CA GLY A 251 -3.64 26.92 20.23
C GLY A 251 -2.13 26.71 20.04
N SER A 252 -1.64 25.47 20.08
CA SER A 252 -0.26 25.12 19.75
C SER A 252 -0.05 25.12 18.22
N SER A 253 1.05 25.72 17.77
CA SER A 253 1.51 25.59 16.37
C SER A 253 2.35 24.33 16.26
N GLU A 254 1.84 23.30 15.59
CA GLU A 254 2.60 22.08 15.29
C GLU A 254 3.01 22.07 13.81
N THR A 255 4.32 21.96 13.56
CA THR A 255 4.90 21.73 12.24
C THR A 255 5.02 20.23 12.04
N THR A 256 3.94 19.55 11.66
CA THR A 256 4.04 18.17 11.19
C THR A 256 4.29 18.19 9.68
N ASP A 257 5.46 17.71 9.27
CA ASP A 257 5.88 17.73 7.86
C ASP A 257 5.06 16.77 6.97
N ASN A 258 4.28 15.85 7.56
CA ASN A 258 3.36 14.97 6.84
C ASN A 258 2.10 14.67 7.68
N ILE A 259 0.94 15.10 7.21
CA ILE A 259 -0.37 14.78 7.81
C ILE A 259 -0.76 13.32 7.57
N LEU A 260 -0.28 12.74 6.46
CA LEU A 260 -0.52 11.35 6.15
C LEU A 260 0.51 10.48 6.84
N ASP A 261 0.01 9.46 7.52
CA ASP A 261 0.88 8.43 8.06
C ASP A 261 1.50 7.61 6.90
N SER A 262 2.78 7.30 7.02
CA SER A 262 3.50 6.45 6.08
C SER A 262 3.36 4.98 6.49
N PHE A 263 2.13 4.54 6.69
CA PHE A 263 1.84 3.21 7.20
C PHE A 263 1.16 2.35 6.15
N PHE A 264 1.84 1.27 5.74
CA PHE A 264 1.29 0.22 4.86
C PHE A 264 1.25 -1.10 5.64
N PRO A 265 0.08 -1.54 6.12
CA PRO A 265 -0.02 -2.62 7.11
C PRO A 265 0.60 -3.96 6.70
N PHE A 266 0.63 -4.33 5.43
CA PHE A 266 1.22 -5.59 4.95
C PHE A 266 2.65 -5.43 4.44
N ASP A 267 3.41 -4.50 5.03
CA ASP A 267 4.87 -4.43 4.84
C ASP A 267 5.58 -5.72 5.28
N PRO A 268 6.85 -5.93 4.86
CA PRO A 268 7.48 -7.26 4.88
C PRO A 268 7.37 -7.96 6.23
N TYR A 269 6.80 -9.17 6.20
CA TYR A 269 6.65 -10.01 7.38
C TYR A 269 8.02 -10.57 7.81
N ILE A 270 8.44 -10.27 9.03
CA ILE A 270 9.81 -10.56 9.50
C ILE A 270 9.91 -11.76 10.44
N LEU A 271 8.80 -12.36 10.87
CA LEU A 271 8.85 -13.50 11.78
C LEU A 271 9.20 -14.78 11.00
N ASN A 272 10.12 -15.56 11.55
CA ASN A 272 10.78 -16.65 10.85
C ASN A 272 9.84 -17.84 10.60
N ARG A 273 9.28 -18.45 11.65
CA ARG A 273 8.49 -19.71 11.57
C ARG A 273 7.16 -19.49 10.85
N SER A 274 6.43 -18.47 11.27
CA SER A 274 5.12 -18.14 10.72
C SER A 274 5.23 -17.52 9.33
N GLY A 275 6.37 -16.93 8.97
CA GLY A 275 6.62 -16.30 7.67
C GLY A 275 6.63 -17.29 6.50
N GLU A 276 7.00 -18.55 6.75
CA GLU A 276 6.97 -19.63 5.74
C GLU A 276 5.57 -19.83 5.15
N LYS A 277 4.52 -19.57 5.92
CA LYS A 277 3.11 -19.71 5.47
C LYS A 277 2.61 -18.53 4.66
N ILE A 278 3.23 -17.36 4.84
CA ILE A 278 2.85 -16.12 4.14
C ILE A 278 3.61 -15.98 2.83
N THR A 279 4.89 -16.38 2.81
CA THR A 279 5.82 -16.21 1.68
C THR A 279 5.26 -16.65 0.32
N PRO A 280 4.57 -17.81 0.19
CA PRO A 280 4.01 -18.24 -1.11
C PRO A 280 2.96 -17.26 -1.69
N PHE A 281 2.30 -16.50 -0.82
CA PHE A 281 1.22 -15.60 -1.17
C PHE A 281 1.64 -14.13 -1.20
N TYR A 282 2.93 -13.85 -0.97
CA TYR A 282 3.45 -12.51 -0.74
C TYR A 282 4.31 -12.01 -1.90
N LEU A 283 4.03 -10.80 -2.36
CA LEU A 283 4.79 -10.09 -3.40
C LEU A 283 5.74 -9.09 -2.73
N ASN A 284 7.02 -9.29 -2.98
CA ASN A 284 8.05 -8.31 -2.66
C ASN A 284 8.09 -7.20 -3.71
N TYR A 285 8.35 -5.98 -3.26
CA TYR A 285 8.59 -4.87 -4.18
C TYR A 285 9.81 -5.19 -5.05
N LYS A 286 9.69 -4.95 -6.36
CA LYS A 286 10.80 -5.03 -7.30
C LYS A 286 11.03 -3.62 -7.81
N ASN A 287 12.25 -3.11 -7.62
CA ASN A 287 12.60 -1.76 -8.02
C ASN A 287 12.27 -1.51 -9.49
N PHE A 288 11.75 -0.31 -9.78
CA PHE A 288 11.58 0.14 -11.14
C PHE A 288 12.94 0.53 -11.70
N VAL A 289 13.60 -0.42 -12.38
CA VAL A 289 14.79 -0.13 -13.17
C VAL A 289 14.31 0.34 -14.54
N VAL A 290 14.59 1.60 -14.85
CA VAL A 290 14.48 2.09 -16.23
C VAL A 290 15.65 1.44 -16.98
N GLU A 291 15.38 0.41 -17.79
CA GLU A 291 16.35 -0.05 -18.78
C GLU A 291 16.54 1.09 -19.77
N THR A 292 17.58 1.90 -19.57
CA THR A 292 18.14 2.71 -20.64
C THR A 292 18.65 1.73 -21.68
N SER A 293 17.87 1.57 -22.75
CA SER A 293 18.32 0.90 -23.96
C SER A 293 19.66 1.51 -24.39
N THR A 294 20.73 0.73 -24.24
CA THR A 294 22.04 0.99 -24.84
C THR A 294 21.83 1.13 -26.35
N THR A 295 21.66 2.37 -26.79
CA THR A 295 21.61 2.71 -28.20
C THR A 295 23.05 2.92 -28.63
N SER A 296 23.48 2.10 -29.57
CA SER A 296 24.78 2.16 -30.23
C SER A 296 25.18 3.61 -30.53
N LYS A 297 26.42 3.97 -30.16
CA LYS A 297 27.05 5.24 -30.49
C LYS A 297 26.91 5.53 -31.98
N HIS A 298 26.05 6.48 -32.33
CA HIS A 298 26.16 7.25 -33.55
C HIS A 298 26.12 8.72 -33.15
N GLU A 299 27.27 9.37 -33.35
CA GLU A 299 27.53 10.79 -33.16
C GLU A 299 26.58 11.61 -34.03
N LEU A 300 25.72 12.43 -33.43
CA LEU A 300 25.16 13.65 -34.02
C LEU A 300 24.85 14.66 -32.89
N GLU A 301 25.78 15.61 -32.77
CA GLU A 301 25.72 17.02 -32.33
C GLU A 301 24.60 17.50 -31.37
N ASP A 302 25.08 17.99 -30.21
CA ASP A 302 24.56 19.04 -29.32
C ASP A 302 23.04 19.31 -29.32
N ASP A 303 22.36 18.67 -28.37
CA ASP A 303 21.19 19.27 -27.70
C ASP A 303 21.33 19.04 -26.19
N ASP A 304 21.66 20.13 -25.51
CA ASP A 304 22.16 20.23 -24.13
C ASP A 304 20.99 20.12 -23.12
N PHE A 305 20.31 18.96 -23.07
CA PHE A 305 19.23 18.72 -22.10
C PHE A 305 19.13 17.26 -21.63
N LEU A 306 20.24 16.70 -21.14
CA LEU A 306 20.20 15.48 -20.33
C LEU A 306 20.83 15.78 -18.97
N TYR A 307 19.97 16.06 -17.99
CA TYR A 307 20.36 15.97 -16.58
C TYR A 307 20.82 14.54 -16.31
N GLU A 308 22.14 14.33 -16.23
CA GLU A 308 22.73 13.19 -15.55
C GLU A 308 22.28 13.27 -14.08
N HIS A 309 21.20 12.56 -13.75
CA HIS A 309 20.96 12.20 -12.37
C HIS A 309 21.97 11.11 -12.04
N ASP A 310 23.09 11.55 -11.47
CA ASP A 310 24.10 10.73 -10.82
C ASP A 310 23.36 9.85 -9.77
N THR A 311 22.96 8.64 -10.16
CA THR A 311 22.31 7.64 -9.29
C THR A 311 23.38 7.02 -8.40
N LYS A 312 23.96 7.86 -7.55
CA LYS A 312 24.52 7.39 -6.30
C LYS A 312 23.38 6.69 -5.57
N SER A 313 23.57 5.39 -5.31
CA SER A 313 22.72 4.54 -4.50
C SER A 313 22.54 5.19 -3.13
N SER A 314 21.57 6.08 -3.05
CA SER A 314 21.10 6.72 -1.83
C SER A 314 19.85 5.96 -1.40
N ASP A 315 19.64 5.92 -0.09
CA ASP A 315 18.68 5.16 0.74
C ASP A 315 17.18 5.15 0.33
N TYR A 316 16.82 5.50 -0.91
CA TYR A 316 15.46 5.51 -1.48
C TYR A 316 14.86 4.11 -1.76
N ASP A 317 15.54 3.05 -1.35
CA ASP A 317 15.30 1.65 -1.76
C ASP A 317 14.16 0.91 -1.02
N LYS A 318 13.28 1.60 -0.29
CA LYS A 318 12.26 0.92 0.52
C LYS A 318 10.85 1.50 0.37
N PHE A 319 10.06 0.88 -0.51
CA PHE A 319 8.62 0.66 -0.25
C PHE A 319 8.45 -0.34 0.93
N SER A 320 9.03 0.00 2.08
CA SER A 320 8.96 -0.77 3.32
C SER A 320 9.05 0.22 4.46
N TYR A 321 7.89 0.59 4.98
CA TYR A 321 7.67 1.65 5.94
C TYR A 321 7.37 1.12 7.35
N GLY A 322 6.88 -0.11 7.47
CA GLY A 322 6.47 -0.73 8.73
C GLY A 322 7.30 -1.93 9.15
N THR A 323 8.61 -1.78 9.35
CA THR A 323 9.41 -2.90 9.93
C THR A 323 9.64 -2.65 11.40
N SER A 324 9.24 -3.58 12.28
CA SER A 324 9.50 -3.51 13.73
C SER A 324 11.01 -3.57 13.99
N PRO A 325 11.69 -2.43 14.23
CA PRO A 325 13.15 -2.39 14.19
C PRO A 325 13.77 -3.29 15.27
N GLY A 326 13.10 -3.41 16.42
CA GLY A 326 13.54 -4.23 17.56
C GLY A 326 13.60 -5.74 17.30
N PHE A 327 12.98 -6.26 16.23
CA PHE A 327 13.04 -7.69 15.90
C PHE A 327 14.14 -8.03 14.87
N LYS A 328 14.77 -7.01 14.25
CA LYS A 328 15.80 -7.17 13.21
C LYS A 328 17.24 -7.23 13.74
N MET A 329 17.46 -7.49 15.04
CA MET A 329 18.82 -7.55 15.59
C MET A 329 19.66 -8.57 14.82
N LYS A 330 20.59 -8.07 13.99
CA LYS A 330 21.76 -8.83 13.54
C LYS A 330 22.77 -8.73 14.68
N GLU A 331 23.38 -9.84 15.05
CA GLU A 331 24.57 -9.81 15.91
C GLU A 331 25.59 -8.86 15.28
N ASN A 332 25.93 -7.79 15.99
CA ASN A 332 27.25 -7.20 15.81
C ASN A 332 28.21 -8.22 16.42
N GLY A 333 28.99 -8.88 15.55
CA GLY A 333 30.16 -9.65 15.95
C GLY A 333 31.23 -8.77 16.59
#